data_AF-A0A2S7U0F8-F1
#
_entry.id   AF-A0A2S7U0F8-F1
#
_cell.length_a   1.000
_cell.length_b   1.000
_cell.length_c   1.000
_cell.angle_alpha   90.00
_cell.angle_beta   90.00
_cell.angle_gamma   90.00
#
_symmetry.space_group_name_H-M   'P 1'
#
loop_
_entity.id
_entity.type
_entity.pdbx_description
1 polymer ?
#
loop_
_entity_poly.entity_id
_entity_poly.type
_entity_poly.pdbx_seq_one_letter_code
_entity_poly.pdbx_strand_id
1 'polypeptide(L)'
;MAYTNGKEVKAIVPGKPDESELIRRIESHDPELMMPQDKAKLLNKDQIALLRRWIEEGAEFRDHWAFEAPVKSPVPENADKNWAKNAVDSFVLAKLAKKGLEPNEEATRPRLIRRVTLDLTGLLPTPEEVKAFVEDETDTAYAKVVDRLLASTAYGEQRARYWLDYSRYVTRTGFT
;
A
#
# COMPACT_ATOMS: atom_id res chain seq x y z
N MET A 1 -9.78 14.82 25.33
CA MET A 1 -10.21 15.57 26.52
C MET A 1 -8.98 15.80 27.39
N ALA A 2 -8.87 16.94 28.08
CA ALA A 2 -7.79 17.23 29.03
C ALA A 2 -8.39 17.64 30.37
N TYR A 3 -7.61 17.50 31.45
CA TYR A 3 -8.03 17.88 32.80
C TYR A 3 -7.05 18.89 33.39
N THR A 4 -7.56 19.98 33.93
CA THR A 4 -6.78 21.01 34.64
C THR A 4 -7.50 21.33 35.95
N ASN A 5 -6.82 21.15 37.09
CA ASN A 5 -7.36 21.41 38.44
C ASN A 5 -8.73 20.77 38.71
N GLY A 6 -8.93 19.52 38.27
CA GLY A 6 -10.18 18.78 38.47
C GLY A 6 -11.35 19.24 37.57
N LYS A 7 -11.12 20.17 36.63
CA LYS A 7 -12.10 20.58 35.62
C LYS A 7 -11.73 20.02 34.24
N GLU A 8 -12.74 19.61 33.51
CA GLU A 8 -12.61 19.17 32.13
C GLU A 8 -12.35 20.38 31.22
N VAL A 9 -11.27 20.32 30.44
CA VAL A 9 -10.88 21.34 29.47
C VAL A 9 -10.63 20.71 28.10
N LYS A 10 -10.83 21.47 27.03
CA LYS A 10 -10.54 20.99 25.68
C LYS A 10 -9.04 21.02 25.43
N ALA A 11 -8.47 19.85 25.15
CA ALA A 11 -7.04 19.71 24.82
C ALA A 11 -6.68 20.52 23.57
N ILE A 12 -7.56 20.49 22.57
CA ILE A 12 -7.42 21.19 21.30
C ILE A 12 -8.76 21.87 21.01
N VAL A 13 -8.70 23.16 20.65
CA VAL A 13 -9.82 23.97 20.19
C VAL A 13 -9.55 24.35 18.74
N PRO A 14 -10.20 23.69 17.76
CA PRO A 14 -10.02 23.99 16.34
C PRO A 14 -10.15 25.48 16.02
N GLY A 15 -9.24 26.00 15.21
CA GLY A 15 -9.18 27.42 14.81
C GLY A 15 -8.67 28.37 15.89
N LYS A 16 -8.42 27.89 17.12
CA LYS A 16 -8.02 28.73 18.26
C LYS A 16 -6.84 28.13 19.02
N PRO A 17 -5.61 28.32 18.51
CA PRO A 17 -4.40 27.80 19.17
C PRO A 17 -4.23 28.30 20.61
N ASP A 18 -4.54 29.57 20.89
CA ASP A 18 -4.34 30.17 22.22
C ASP A 18 -5.39 29.71 23.26
N GLU A 19 -6.56 29.23 22.82
CA GLU A 19 -7.57 28.61 23.69
C GLU A 19 -7.31 27.09 23.88
N SER A 20 -6.32 26.53 23.20
CA SER A 20 -5.99 25.10 23.25
C SER A 20 -5.01 24.78 24.38
N GLU A 21 -5.43 23.92 25.31
CA GLU A 21 -4.62 23.51 26.46
C GLU A 21 -3.30 22.84 26.06
N LEU A 22 -3.26 22.16 24.90
CA LEU A 22 -2.03 21.58 24.35
C LEU A 22 -0.94 22.64 24.15
N ILE A 23 -1.26 23.77 23.49
CA ILE A 23 -0.32 24.85 23.22
C ILE A 23 0.14 25.49 24.51
N ARG A 24 -0.80 25.73 25.43
CA ARG A 24 -0.50 26.29 26.75
C ARG A 24 0.52 25.44 27.52
N ARG A 25 0.44 24.11 27.45
CA ARG A 25 1.34 23.20 28.18
C ARG A 25 2.70 23.04 27.53
N ILE A 26 2.78 23.03 26.20
CA ILE A 26 4.08 22.93 25.49
C ILE A 26 4.86 24.25 25.53
N GLU A 27 4.19 25.39 25.70
CA GLU A 27 4.81 26.73 25.83
C GLU A 27 5.03 27.16 27.31
N SER A 28 4.43 26.46 28.28
CA SER A 28 4.54 26.80 29.70
C SER A 28 5.97 26.62 30.21
N HIS A 29 6.40 27.52 31.12
CA HIS A 29 7.67 27.43 31.83
C HIS A 29 7.53 26.93 33.28
N ASP A 30 6.29 26.72 33.72
CA ASP A 30 5.97 26.18 35.05
C ASP A 30 6.17 24.65 35.05
N PRO A 31 7.06 24.10 35.89
CA PRO A 31 7.30 22.65 35.99
C PRO A 31 6.07 21.79 36.25
N GLU A 32 5.04 22.33 36.91
CA GLU A 32 3.79 21.61 37.21
C GLU A 32 2.84 21.56 35.99
N LEU A 33 2.98 22.48 35.04
CA LEU A 33 2.10 22.62 33.88
C LEU A 33 2.78 22.24 32.55
N MET A 34 4.11 22.31 32.48
CA MET A 34 4.87 22.05 31.26
C MET A 34 4.79 20.57 30.84
N MET A 35 4.54 20.33 29.55
CA MET A 35 4.57 19.00 28.95
C MET A 35 5.41 19.04 27.66
N PRO A 36 6.32 18.07 27.42
CA PRO A 36 6.67 16.92 28.26
C PRO A 36 7.45 17.32 29.53
N GLN A 37 7.22 16.60 30.64
CA GLN A 37 7.97 16.81 31.89
C GLN A 37 9.46 16.46 31.77
N ASP A 38 9.79 15.58 30.83
CA ASP A 38 11.16 15.25 30.47
C ASP A 38 11.75 16.35 29.57
N LYS A 39 12.66 17.15 30.15
CA LYS A 39 13.34 18.25 29.44
C LYS A 39 14.13 17.79 28.21
N ALA A 40 14.53 16.52 28.14
CA ALA A 40 15.22 15.97 26.98
C ALA A 40 14.31 15.79 25.75
N LYS A 41 12.99 15.87 25.93
CA LYS A 41 11.97 15.67 24.89
C LYS A 41 11.18 16.94 24.59
N LEU A 42 11.68 18.12 24.99
CA LEU A 42 11.03 19.38 24.70
C LEU A 42 10.97 19.62 23.19
N LEU A 43 9.83 20.14 22.75
CA LEU A 43 9.63 20.52 21.37
C LEU A 43 10.45 21.78 21.08
N ASN A 44 11.05 21.84 19.89
CA ASN A 44 11.68 23.07 19.43
C ASN A 44 10.62 24.07 18.92
N LYS A 45 11.05 25.31 18.66
CA LYS A 45 10.17 26.39 18.22
C LYS A 45 9.42 26.07 16.92
N ASP A 46 10.06 25.39 15.97
CA ASP A 46 9.47 25.05 14.68
C ASP A 46 8.36 24.00 14.84
N GLN A 47 8.57 23.03 15.72
CA GLN A 47 7.57 22.01 16.06
C GLN A 47 6.36 22.62 16.77
N ILE A 48 6.58 23.57 17.70
CA ILE A 48 5.50 24.29 18.37
C ILE A 48 4.72 25.15 17.36
N ALA A 49 5.43 25.85 16.46
CA ALA A 49 4.81 26.64 15.40
C ALA A 49 3.99 25.79 14.43
N LEU A 50 4.46 24.57 14.11
CA LEU A 50 3.72 23.62 13.29
C LEU A 50 2.41 23.18 13.97
N LEU A 51 2.46 22.86 15.26
CA LEU A 51 1.27 22.50 16.02
C LEU A 51 0.27 23.66 16.13
N ARG A 52 0.76 24.89 16.36
CA ARG A 52 -0.09 26.10 16.34
C ARG A 52 -0.80 26.25 14.99
N ARG A 53 -0.06 26.15 13.88
CA ARG A 53 -0.61 26.27 12.53
C ARG A 53 -1.65 25.19 12.26
N TRP A 54 -1.36 23.94 12.59
CA TRP A 54 -2.31 22.84 12.41
C TRP A 54 -3.61 23.07 13.19
N ILE A 55 -3.54 23.62 14.41
CA ILE A 55 -4.75 23.96 15.18
C ILE A 55 -5.50 25.13 14.53
N GLU A 56 -4.80 26.14 14.04
CA GLU A 56 -5.38 27.28 13.31
C GLU A 56 -6.11 26.83 12.04
N GLU A 57 -5.56 25.84 11.32
CA GLU A 57 -6.16 25.22 10.14
C GLU A 57 -7.36 24.30 10.46
N GLY A 58 -7.73 24.15 11.74
CA GLY A 58 -8.91 23.40 12.16
C GLY A 58 -8.61 22.08 12.86
N ALA A 59 -7.34 21.77 13.13
CA ALA A 59 -6.88 20.57 13.82
C ALA A 59 -7.47 19.27 13.25
N GLU A 60 -7.63 19.19 11.93
CA GLU A 60 -8.14 17.97 11.29
C GLU A 60 -7.18 16.81 11.54
N PHE A 61 -7.70 15.76 12.17
CA PHE A 61 -7.01 14.51 12.39
C PHE A 61 -7.73 13.44 11.57
N ARG A 62 -7.00 12.76 10.69
CA ARG A 62 -7.51 11.56 10.02
C ARG A 62 -7.21 10.36 10.89
N ASP A 63 -8.12 9.39 10.87
CA ASP A 63 -7.85 8.12 11.51
C ASP A 63 -6.62 7.46 10.88
N HIS A 64 -5.94 6.60 11.65
CA HIS A 64 -4.85 5.84 11.09
C HIS A 64 -5.40 5.02 9.90
N TRP A 65 -4.70 4.99 8.77
CA TRP A 65 -5.14 4.35 7.53
C TRP A 65 -5.62 2.89 7.71
N ALA A 66 -5.13 2.20 8.75
CA ALA A 66 -5.52 0.84 9.10
C ALA A 66 -6.94 0.71 9.70
N PHE A 67 -7.53 1.81 10.18
CA PHE A 67 -8.87 1.87 10.77
C PHE A 67 -9.91 2.49 9.83
N GLU A 68 -9.47 3.06 8.71
CA GLU A 68 -10.38 3.51 7.66
C GLU A 68 -10.78 2.32 6.78
N ALA A 69 -12.09 2.12 6.60
CA ALA A 69 -12.58 1.05 5.73
C ALA A 69 -12.16 1.33 4.28
N PRO A 70 -11.54 0.35 3.58
CA PRO A 70 -11.13 0.54 2.20
C PRO A 70 -12.35 0.76 1.30
N VAL A 71 -12.37 1.87 0.58
CA VAL A 71 -13.45 2.23 -0.35
C VAL A 71 -13.10 1.72 -1.75
N LYS A 72 -14.02 0.97 -2.36
CA LYS A 72 -13.85 0.45 -3.71
C LYS A 72 -13.89 1.60 -4.72
N SER A 73 -12.82 1.76 -5.49
CA SER A 73 -12.80 2.75 -6.58
C SER A 73 -13.69 2.30 -7.75
N PRO A 74 -14.39 3.23 -8.43
CA PRO A 74 -15.12 2.91 -9.64
C PRO A 74 -14.14 2.43 -10.72
N VAL A 75 -14.53 1.40 -11.45
CA VAL A 75 -13.72 0.87 -12.56
C VAL A 75 -13.79 1.89 -13.71
N PRO A 76 -12.65 2.34 -14.28
CA PRO A 76 -12.65 3.25 -15.41
C PRO A 76 -13.40 2.63 -16.59
N GLU A 77 -14.29 3.40 -17.21
CA GLU A 77 -14.85 3.03 -18.50
C GLU A 77 -13.76 3.15 -19.55
N ASN A 78 -13.46 2.05 -20.23
CA ASN A 78 -12.43 2.02 -21.25
C ASN A 78 -13.04 1.75 -22.63
N ALA A 79 -12.43 2.37 -23.64
CA ALA A 79 -12.87 2.24 -25.03
C ALA A 79 -12.50 0.87 -25.65
N ASP A 80 -11.38 0.28 -25.25
CA ASP A 80 -10.92 -1.00 -25.79
C ASP A 80 -11.35 -2.18 -24.91
N LYS A 81 -12.54 -2.72 -25.21
CA LYS A 81 -13.09 -3.92 -24.58
C LYS A 81 -12.46 -5.23 -25.09
N ASN A 82 -11.68 -5.17 -26.18
CA ASN A 82 -11.02 -6.36 -26.72
C ASN A 82 -9.75 -6.68 -25.94
N TRP A 83 -9.01 -5.65 -25.51
CA TRP A 83 -7.83 -5.82 -24.67
C TRP A 83 -8.16 -5.97 -23.19
N ALA A 84 -9.06 -5.14 -22.65
CA ALA A 84 -9.42 -5.19 -21.23
C ALA A 84 -10.40 -6.34 -20.94
N LYS A 85 -9.87 -7.50 -20.49
CA LYS A 85 -10.68 -8.69 -20.15
C LYS A 85 -11.23 -8.64 -18.73
N ASN A 86 -10.59 -7.87 -17.83
CA ASN A 86 -11.00 -7.76 -16.44
C ASN A 86 -10.94 -6.29 -15.92
N ALA A 87 -11.38 -6.08 -14.68
CA ALA A 87 -11.38 -4.76 -14.05
C ALA A 87 -9.97 -4.21 -13.80
N VAL A 88 -8.96 -5.06 -13.55
CA VAL A 88 -7.56 -4.66 -13.37
C VAL A 88 -6.98 -4.12 -14.68
N ASP A 89 -7.23 -4.81 -15.80
CA ASP A 89 -6.82 -4.39 -17.14
C ASP A 89 -7.39 -3.01 -17.45
N SER A 90 -8.62 -2.75 -17.00
CA SER A 90 -9.25 -1.45 -17.15
C SER A 90 -8.50 -0.32 -16.42
N PHE A 91 -7.98 -0.57 -15.22
CA PHE A 91 -7.13 0.41 -14.53
C PHE A 91 -5.77 0.58 -15.20
N VAL A 92 -5.18 -0.51 -15.71
CA VAL A 92 -3.90 -0.48 -16.42
C VAL A 92 -4.03 0.35 -17.70
N LEU A 93 -5.06 0.10 -18.50
CA LEU A 93 -5.31 0.80 -19.76
C LEU A 93 -5.57 2.29 -19.53
N ALA A 94 -6.39 2.65 -18.53
CA ALA A 94 -6.58 4.05 -18.15
C ALA A 94 -5.27 4.76 -17.78
N LYS A 95 -4.34 4.04 -17.11
CA LYS A 95 -3.03 4.59 -16.76
C LYS A 95 -2.09 4.72 -17.96
N LEU A 96 -2.11 3.75 -18.88
CA LEU A 96 -1.36 3.78 -20.13
C LEU A 96 -1.83 4.95 -21.02
N ALA A 97 -3.14 5.09 -21.20
CA ALA A 97 -3.75 6.19 -21.96
C ALA A 97 -3.36 7.56 -21.40
N LYS A 98 -3.40 7.74 -20.07
CA LYS A 98 -2.94 8.98 -19.42
C LYS A 98 -1.46 9.30 -19.68
N LYS A 99 -0.64 8.28 -19.95
CA LYS A 99 0.79 8.42 -20.28
C LYS A 99 1.06 8.48 -21.79
N GLY A 100 0.03 8.39 -22.64
CA GLY A 100 0.19 8.30 -24.09
C GLY A 100 0.90 7.03 -24.55
N LEU A 101 0.72 5.92 -23.82
CA LEU A 101 1.28 4.62 -24.14
C LEU A 101 0.18 3.65 -24.57
N GLU A 102 0.55 2.70 -25.42
CA GLU A 102 -0.32 1.62 -25.88
C GLU A 102 0.16 0.27 -25.34
N PRO A 103 -0.74 -0.69 -25.10
CA PRO A 103 -0.33 -2.05 -24.74
C PRO A 103 0.50 -2.72 -25.84
N ASN A 104 1.45 -3.55 -25.44
CA ASN A 104 2.16 -4.41 -26.38
C ASN A 104 1.27 -5.55 -26.88
N GLU A 105 1.58 -6.02 -28.08
CA GLU A 105 0.99 -7.23 -28.65
C GLU A 105 1.23 -8.47 -27.76
N GLU A 106 0.26 -9.39 -27.80
CA GLU A 106 0.37 -10.65 -27.07
C GLU A 106 1.53 -11.50 -27.61
N ALA A 107 2.29 -12.11 -26.70
CA ALA A 107 3.41 -12.95 -27.08
C ALA A 107 2.92 -14.24 -27.77
N THR A 108 3.72 -14.77 -28.68
CA THR A 108 3.44 -16.08 -29.30
C THR A 108 3.31 -17.18 -28.24
N ARG A 109 2.44 -18.17 -28.47
CA ARG A 109 2.17 -19.26 -27.51
C ARG A 109 3.43 -19.92 -26.93
N PRO A 110 4.46 -20.28 -27.72
CA PRO A 110 5.70 -20.86 -27.16
C PRO A 110 6.46 -19.90 -26.24
N ARG A 111 6.44 -18.60 -26.53
CA ARG A 111 7.06 -17.58 -25.67
C ARG A 111 6.23 -17.37 -24.41
N LEU A 112 4.91 -17.40 -24.52
CA LEU A 112 3.99 -17.18 -23.42
C LEU A 112 4.12 -18.28 -22.36
N ILE A 113 4.07 -19.57 -22.75
CA ILE A 113 4.27 -20.68 -21.80
C ILE A 113 5.65 -20.63 -21.16
N ARG A 114 6.71 -20.32 -21.92
CA ARG A 114 8.06 -20.22 -21.37
C ARG A 114 8.16 -19.13 -20.29
N ARG A 115 7.57 -17.96 -20.54
CA ARG A 115 7.56 -16.84 -19.58
C ARG A 115 6.80 -17.22 -18.32
N VAL A 116 5.56 -17.69 -18.46
CA VAL A 116 4.72 -17.97 -17.28
C VAL A 116 5.28 -19.12 -16.43
N THR A 117 5.86 -20.17 -17.02
CA THR A 117 6.52 -21.23 -16.24
C THR A 117 7.74 -20.70 -15.50
N LEU A 118 8.61 -19.91 -16.16
CA LEU A 118 9.77 -19.32 -15.48
C LEU A 118 9.35 -18.35 -14.36
N ASP A 119 8.32 -17.56 -14.58
CA ASP A 119 7.85 -16.58 -13.59
C ASP A 119 7.22 -17.27 -12.36
N LEU A 120 6.45 -18.33 -12.58
CA LEU A 120 5.75 -19.04 -11.50
C LEU A 120 6.65 -20.05 -10.77
N THR A 121 7.39 -20.88 -11.51
CA THR A 121 8.16 -21.99 -10.92
C THR A 121 9.67 -21.80 -10.98
N GLY A 122 10.17 -20.83 -11.76
CA GLY A 122 11.61 -20.66 -11.99
C GLY A 122 12.24 -21.69 -12.93
N LEU A 123 11.43 -22.59 -13.50
CA LEU A 123 11.88 -23.68 -14.37
C LEU A 123 11.39 -23.47 -15.81
N LEU A 124 12.06 -24.13 -16.76
CA LEU A 124 11.59 -24.17 -18.14
C LEU A 124 10.45 -25.21 -18.28
N PRO A 125 9.46 -24.95 -19.16
CA PRO A 125 8.44 -25.96 -19.47
C PRO A 125 9.05 -27.14 -20.23
N THR A 126 8.47 -28.33 -20.10
CA THR A 126 8.90 -29.49 -20.90
C THR A 126 8.40 -29.39 -22.35
N PRO A 127 9.05 -30.06 -23.32
CA PRO A 127 8.60 -30.07 -24.70
C PRO A 127 7.15 -30.53 -24.87
N GLU A 128 6.70 -31.51 -24.08
CA GLU A 128 5.33 -32.04 -24.09
C GLU A 128 4.32 -30.98 -23.62
N GLU A 129 4.66 -30.21 -22.59
CA GLU A 129 3.81 -29.14 -22.08
C GLU A 129 3.69 -28.00 -23.08
N VAL A 130 4.80 -27.63 -23.74
CA VAL A 130 4.79 -26.64 -24.82
C VAL A 130 3.90 -27.12 -25.95
N LYS A 131 4.03 -28.37 -26.39
CA LYS A 131 3.20 -28.93 -27.44
C LYS A 131 1.72 -28.91 -27.05
N ALA A 132 1.37 -29.40 -25.87
CA ALA A 132 0.00 -29.42 -25.39
C ALA A 132 -0.64 -28.03 -25.33
N PHE A 133 0.10 -27.01 -24.89
CA PHE A 133 -0.40 -25.63 -24.86
C PHE A 133 -0.51 -24.99 -26.25
N VAL A 134 0.45 -25.25 -27.13
CA VAL A 134 0.43 -24.70 -28.48
C VAL A 134 -0.74 -25.29 -29.28
N GLU A 135 -1.04 -26.57 -29.10
CA GLU A 135 -2.14 -27.28 -29.77
C GLU A 135 -3.52 -27.00 -29.15
N ASP A 136 -3.62 -26.59 -27.88
CA ASP A 136 -4.91 -26.20 -27.26
C ASP A 136 -5.33 -24.79 -27.72
N GLU A 137 -6.19 -24.72 -28.73
CA GLU A 137 -6.74 -23.46 -29.28
C GLU A 137 -7.89 -22.86 -28.47
N THR A 138 -8.26 -23.44 -27.32
CA THR A 138 -9.35 -22.91 -26.50
C THR A 138 -8.98 -21.61 -25.79
N ASP A 139 -9.97 -20.74 -25.58
CA ASP A 139 -9.81 -19.49 -24.80
C ASP A 139 -9.37 -19.74 -23.35
N THR A 140 -9.56 -20.97 -22.86
CA THR A 140 -9.19 -21.41 -21.51
C THR A 140 -7.80 -22.03 -21.41
N ALA A 141 -7.10 -22.25 -22.54
CA ALA A 141 -5.82 -22.95 -22.58
C ALA A 141 -4.78 -22.33 -21.63
N TYR A 142 -4.70 -20.99 -21.63
CA TYR A 142 -3.74 -20.27 -20.78
C TYR A 142 -4.10 -20.40 -19.29
N ALA A 143 -5.38 -20.29 -18.94
CA ALA A 143 -5.84 -20.44 -17.55
C ALA A 143 -5.52 -21.84 -17.02
N LYS A 144 -5.78 -22.89 -17.80
CA LYS A 144 -5.43 -24.28 -17.42
C LYS A 144 -3.94 -24.45 -17.13
N VAL A 145 -3.07 -23.85 -17.95
CA VAL A 145 -1.62 -23.88 -17.72
C VAL A 145 -1.27 -23.19 -16.41
N VAL A 146 -1.82 -21.99 -16.16
CA VAL A 146 -1.59 -21.24 -14.92
C VAL A 146 -2.07 -22.02 -13.70
N ASP A 147 -3.28 -22.57 -13.73
CA ASP A 147 -3.85 -23.33 -12.61
C ASP A 147 -3.00 -24.55 -12.28
N ARG A 148 -2.56 -25.29 -13.30
CA ARG A 148 -1.65 -26.43 -13.15
C ARG A 148 -0.31 -26.01 -12.53
N LEU A 149 0.26 -24.89 -12.98
CA LEU A 149 1.54 -24.39 -12.46
C LEU A 149 1.39 -23.95 -10.99
N LEU A 150 0.32 -23.23 -10.65
CA LEU A 150 0.03 -22.80 -9.28
C LEU A 150 -0.23 -23.98 -8.34
N ALA A 151 -0.80 -25.07 -8.84
CA ALA A 151 -1.01 -26.30 -8.09
C ALA A 151 0.28 -27.14 -7.89
N SER A 152 1.37 -26.81 -8.56
CA SER A 152 2.62 -27.59 -8.49
C SER A 152 3.43 -27.29 -7.22
N THR A 153 4.16 -28.29 -6.72
CA THR A 153 5.12 -28.11 -5.61
C THR A 153 6.21 -27.09 -5.97
N ALA A 154 6.66 -27.08 -7.23
CA ALA A 154 7.70 -26.17 -7.72
C ALA A 154 7.29 -24.68 -7.57
N TYR A 155 6.01 -24.36 -7.73
CA TYR A 155 5.51 -23.01 -7.45
C TYR A 155 5.66 -22.64 -5.97
N GLY A 156 5.29 -23.56 -5.08
CA GLY A 156 5.46 -23.39 -3.63
C GLY A 156 6.93 -23.19 -3.24
N GLU A 157 7.83 -23.99 -3.79
CA GLU A 157 9.28 -23.88 -3.57
C GLU A 157 9.83 -22.54 -4.06
N GLN A 158 9.46 -22.12 -5.28
CA GLN A 158 9.91 -20.86 -5.85
C GLN A 158 9.41 -19.66 -5.03
N ARG A 159 8.14 -19.68 -4.57
CA ARG A 159 7.60 -18.65 -3.67
C ARG A 159 8.28 -18.65 -2.32
N ALA A 160 8.55 -19.83 -1.74
CA ALA A 160 9.24 -19.96 -0.47
C ALA A 160 10.65 -19.35 -0.53
N ARG A 161 11.36 -19.49 -1.65
CA ARG A 161 12.67 -18.84 -1.85
C ARG A 161 12.61 -17.32 -1.66
N TYR A 162 11.66 -16.65 -2.31
CA TYR A 162 11.49 -15.20 -2.17
C TYR A 162 11.12 -14.80 -0.73
N TRP A 163 10.25 -15.58 -0.08
CA TRP A 163 9.87 -15.34 1.31
C TRP A 163 11.02 -15.56 2.30
N LEU A 164 11.82 -16.61 2.10
CA LEU A 164 12.99 -16.89 2.92
C LEU A 164 14.03 -15.77 2.80
N ASP A 165 14.26 -15.28 1.59
CA ASP A 165 15.12 -14.11 1.37
C ASP A 165 14.59 -12.90 2.15
N TYR A 166 13.30 -12.59 2.06
CA TYR A 166 12.71 -11.49 2.83
C TYR A 166 12.85 -11.68 4.34
N SER A 167 12.49 -12.86 4.87
CA SER A 167 12.55 -13.14 6.31
C SER A 167 13.95 -13.01 6.90
N ARG A 168 15.00 -13.31 6.12
CA ARG A 168 16.40 -13.20 6.54
C ARG A 168 16.84 -11.75 6.74
N TYR A 169 16.22 -10.80 6.04
CA TYR A 169 16.59 -9.37 6.12
C TYR A 169 15.78 -8.56 7.14
N VAL A 170 14.65 -9.08 7.64
CA VAL A 170 13.70 -8.30 8.48
C VAL A 170 14.10 -8.23 9.96
N THR A 171 15.20 -8.87 10.40
CA THR A 171 15.58 -8.94 11.83
C THR A 171 16.38 -7.75 12.36
N ARG A 172 16.16 -6.51 11.88
CA ARG A 172 16.87 -5.33 12.43
C ARG A 172 16.02 -4.20 13.03
N THR A 173 14.70 -4.26 12.94
CA THR A 173 13.83 -3.26 13.61
C THR A 173 12.50 -3.89 13.99
N GLY A 174 12.55 -4.72 15.04
CA GLY A 174 11.36 -4.98 15.84
C GLY A 174 11.05 -3.72 16.64
N PHE A 175 9.82 -3.24 16.52
CA PHE A 175 9.30 -2.11 17.29
C PHE A 175 9.45 -2.40 18.80
N THR A 176 10.23 -1.58 19.49
CA THR A 176 10.22 -1.42 20.95
C THR A 176 9.12 -0.47 21.38
#